data_AF-A0A7S1WQ16-F1
#
_entry.id   AF-A0A7S1WQ16-F1
#
_cell.length_a   1.000
_cell.length_b   1.000
_cell.length_c   1.000
_cell.angle_alpha   90.00
_cell.angle_beta   90.00
_cell.angle_gamma   90.00
#
_symmetry.space_group_name_H-M   'P 1'
#
loop_
_entity.id
_entity.type
_entity.pdbx_description
1 polymer ?
#
loop_
_entity_poly.entity_id
_entity_poly.type
_entity_poly.pdbx_seq_one_letter_code
_entity_poly.pdbx_strand_id
1 'polypeptide(L)'
;VEPDVISCNALIGASRDGERWDRALRVLDDLQSGAVQPDDVTAVAVLSVCEKARQWERAVEALRLFQAAGCALGTNAFHAAIAACEKGGQWQQALAALAHMEAKWLRPDPAAYGTVTSICERSGAIGAGIQ
;
A
#
# COMPACT_ATOMS: atom_id res chain seq x y z
N VAL A 1 -18.82 -0.27 18.86
CA VAL A 1 -17.41 -0.34 19.31
C VAL A 1 -16.58 -0.14 18.06
N GLU A 2 -16.23 1.11 17.75
CA GLU A 2 -15.42 1.49 16.58
C GLU A 2 -13.97 1.05 16.81
N PRO A 3 -13.39 0.19 15.96
CA PRO A 3 -12.03 -0.29 16.14
C PRO A 3 -10.99 0.62 15.47
N ASP A 4 -11.08 1.96 15.57
CA ASP A 4 -10.54 2.79 14.48
C ASP A 4 -9.24 3.59 14.72
N VAL A 5 -8.59 3.54 15.88
CA VAL A 5 -7.33 4.32 16.07
C VAL A 5 -6.29 3.60 16.91
N ILE A 6 -6.73 2.85 17.92
CA ILE A 6 -5.83 2.20 18.87
C ILE A 6 -5.10 1.01 18.22
N SER A 7 -5.74 0.30 17.29
CA SER A 7 -5.14 -0.81 16.53
C SER A 7 -4.03 -0.32 15.57
N CYS A 8 -4.23 0.82 14.91
CA CYS A 8 -3.24 1.42 14.01
C CYS A 8 -2.01 1.96 14.75
N ASN A 9 -2.21 2.67 15.86
CA ASN A 9 -1.08 3.18 16.63
C ASN A 9 -0.27 2.05 17.30
N ALA A 10 -0.93 0.94 17.69
CA ALA A 10 -0.23 -0.27 18.13
C ALA A 10 0.56 -0.96 17.00
N LEU A 11 0.03 -0.95 15.77
CA LEU A 11 0.70 -1.43 14.55
C LEU A 11 1.87 -0.55 14.09
N ILE A 12 1.94 0.71 14.55
CA ILE A 12 3.04 1.62 14.23
C ILE A 12 4.12 1.61 15.33
N GLY A 13 3.75 1.42 16.61
CA GLY A 13 4.62 1.75 17.76
C GLY A 13 5.65 0.74 18.32
N ALA A 14 5.41 -0.57 18.44
CA ALA A 14 6.31 -1.41 19.26
C ALA A 14 6.42 -2.93 18.98
N SER A 15 5.96 -3.48 17.85
CA SER A 15 5.99 -4.95 17.63
C SER A 15 7.09 -5.39 16.66
N ARG A 16 7.71 -6.55 16.92
CA ARG A 16 8.65 -7.23 16.01
C ARG A 16 7.99 -7.39 14.64
N ASP A 17 8.68 -7.02 13.56
CA ASP A 17 8.10 -6.93 12.21
C ASP A 17 7.34 -8.19 11.76
N GLY A 18 7.73 -9.38 12.26
CA GLY A 18 7.04 -10.65 11.99
C GLY A 18 5.62 -10.74 12.54
N GLU A 19 5.36 -10.30 13.78
CA GLU A 19 4.02 -10.41 14.37
C GLU A 19 3.01 -9.46 13.68
N ARG A 20 3.51 -8.35 13.13
CA ARG A 20 2.70 -7.39 12.34
C ARG A 20 2.36 -7.96 10.98
N TRP A 21 3.32 -8.65 10.35
CA TRP A 21 3.09 -9.34 9.10
C TRP A 21 2.03 -10.44 9.25
N ASP A 22 2.15 -11.31 10.25
CA ASP A 22 1.17 -12.38 10.49
C ASP A 22 -0.24 -11.84 10.73
N ARG A 23 -0.37 -10.72 11.45
CA ARG A 23 -1.67 -10.05 11.64
C ARG A 23 -2.20 -9.43 10.36
N ALA A 24 -1.35 -8.77 9.56
CA ALA A 24 -1.76 -8.20 8.28
C ALA A 24 -2.26 -9.30 7.32
N LEU A 25 -1.64 -10.47 7.33
CA LEU A 25 -2.09 -11.62 6.54
C LEU A 25 -3.44 -12.15 7.00
N ARG A 26 -3.67 -12.30 8.31
CA ARG A 26 -4.98 -12.72 8.83
C ARG A 26 -6.08 -11.75 8.44
N VAL A 27 -5.81 -10.44 8.52
CA VAL A 27 -6.78 -9.42 8.09
C VAL A 27 -7.13 -9.58 6.61
N LEU A 28 -6.15 -9.90 5.75
CA LEU A 28 -6.42 -10.16 4.32
C LEU A 28 -7.26 -11.42 4.10
N ASP A 29 -6.99 -12.50 4.84
CA ASP A 29 -7.78 -13.74 4.79
C ASP A 29 -9.22 -13.50 5.31
N ASP A 30 -9.37 -12.75 6.40
CA ASP A 30 -10.65 -12.35 6.96
C ASP A 30 -11.45 -11.45 5.99
N LEU A 31 -10.75 -10.61 5.23
CA LEU A 31 -11.35 -9.79 4.17
C LEU A 31 -11.85 -10.65 3.00
N GLN A 32 -11.04 -11.62 2.57
CA GLN A 32 -11.39 -12.53 1.47
C GLN A 32 -12.56 -13.45 1.83
N SER A 33 -12.65 -13.87 3.09
CA SER A 33 -13.78 -14.67 3.59
C SER A 33 -15.06 -13.84 3.82
N GLY A 34 -14.98 -12.51 3.71
CA GLY A 34 -16.10 -11.61 3.98
C GLY A 34 -16.50 -11.54 5.46
N ALA A 35 -15.65 -12.01 6.36
CA ALA A 35 -15.90 -12.03 7.80
C ALA A 35 -15.77 -10.62 8.42
N VAL A 36 -15.01 -9.73 7.80
CA VAL A 36 -14.72 -8.37 8.29
C VAL A 36 -14.99 -7.36 7.20
N GLN A 37 -15.66 -6.24 7.55
CA GLN A 37 -15.78 -5.11 6.64
C GLN A 37 -14.47 -4.32 6.60
N PRO A 38 -13.94 -4.03 5.40
CA PRO A 38 -12.74 -3.22 5.27
C PRO A 38 -12.99 -1.77 5.62
N ASP A 39 -12.15 -1.20 6.48
CA ASP A 39 -12.06 0.23 6.75
C ASP A 39 -10.75 0.84 6.19
N ASP A 40 -10.73 2.16 6.03
CA ASP A 40 -9.58 2.97 5.60
C ASP A 40 -8.33 2.63 6.43
N VAL A 41 -8.53 2.65 7.74
CA VAL A 41 -7.51 2.52 8.77
C VAL A 41 -6.78 1.17 8.67
N THR A 42 -7.53 0.09 8.49
CA THR A 42 -7.05 -1.28 8.27
C THR A 42 -6.31 -1.40 6.94
N ALA A 43 -6.81 -0.77 5.88
CA ALA A 43 -6.12 -0.75 4.60
C ALA A 43 -4.75 -0.06 4.70
N VAL A 44 -4.67 1.11 5.33
CA VAL A 44 -3.41 1.82 5.56
C VAL A 44 -2.44 0.96 6.36
N ALA A 45 -2.91 0.32 7.43
CA ALA A 45 -2.06 -0.50 8.27
C ALA A 45 -1.47 -1.72 7.55
N VAL A 46 -2.30 -2.46 6.79
CA VAL A 46 -1.87 -3.60 5.98
C VAL A 46 -0.84 -3.14 4.94
N LEU A 47 -1.12 -2.05 4.23
CA LEU A 47 -0.23 -1.53 3.18
C LEU A 47 1.09 -1.01 3.75
N SER A 48 1.09 -0.34 4.90
CA SER A 48 2.31 0.08 5.59
C SER A 48 3.16 -1.11 6.06
N VAL A 49 2.52 -2.22 6.47
CA VAL A 49 3.24 -3.46 6.79
C VAL A 49 3.87 -4.06 5.54
N CYS A 50 3.16 -4.10 4.41
CA CYS A 50 3.71 -4.54 3.13
C CYS A 50 4.87 -3.65 2.64
N GLU A 51 4.76 -2.34 2.84
CA GLU A 51 5.79 -1.36 2.52
C GLU A 51 7.08 -1.57 3.34
N LYS A 52 6.94 -1.86 4.64
CA LYS A 52 8.09 -2.19 5.51
C LYS A 52 8.69 -3.54 5.18
N ALA A 53 7.85 -4.53 4.87
CA ALA A 53 8.27 -5.87 4.46
C ALA A 53 8.85 -5.92 3.03
N ARG A 54 8.76 -4.82 2.25
CA ARG A 54 9.13 -4.74 0.82
C ARG A 54 8.39 -5.74 -0.07
N GLN A 55 7.18 -6.14 0.34
CA GLN A 55 6.34 -7.10 -0.37
C GLN A 55 5.36 -6.35 -1.27
N TRP A 56 5.84 -5.86 -2.41
CA TRP A 56 5.06 -5.02 -3.33
C TRP A 56 3.89 -5.79 -3.95
N GLU A 57 4.04 -7.08 -4.24
CA GLU A 57 2.99 -7.94 -4.80
C GLU A 57 1.78 -7.98 -3.87
N ARG A 58 2.04 -8.18 -2.57
CA ARG A 58 1.01 -8.22 -1.53
C ARG A 58 0.40 -6.85 -1.30
N ALA A 59 1.17 -5.77 -1.40
CA ALA A 59 0.63 -4.41 -1.31
C ALA A 59 -0.38 -4.13 -2.43
N VAL A 60 -0.06 -4.50 -3.67
CA VAL A 60 -0.96 -4.33 -4.83
C VAL A 60 -2.19 -5.23 -4.72
N GLU A 61 -2.02 -6.48 -4.27
CA GLU A 61 -3.12 -7.41 -4.01
C GLU A 61 -4.07 -6.87 -2.95
N ALA A 62 -3.54 -6.44 -1.80
CA ALA A 62 -4.31 -5.84 -0.73
C ALA A 62 -5.10 -4.63 -1.23
N LEU A 63 -4.46 -3.71 -1.95
CA LEU A 63 -5.11 -2.52 -2.49
C LEU A 63 -6.29 -2.87 -3.41
N ARG A 64 -6.16 -3.90 -4.25
CA ARG A 64 -7.26 -4.40 -5.09
C ARG A 64 -8.37 -5.04 -4.27
N LEU A 65 -8.04 -5.82 -3.24
CA LEU A 65 -9.02 -6.45 -2.36
C LEU A 65 -9.86 -5.40 -1.62
N PHE A 66 -9.23 -4.38 -1.04
CA PHE A 66 -9.93 -3.28 -0.39
C PHE A 66 -10.82 -2.51 -1.38
N GLN A 67 -10.36 -2.29 -2.62
CA GLN A 67 -11.18 -1.66 -3.66
C GLN A 67 -12.38 -2.53 -4.07
N ALA A 68 -12.17 -3.84 -4.26
CA ALA A 68 -13.23 -4.78 -4.64
C ALA A 68 -14.30 -4.89 -3.55
N ALA A 69 -13.90 -4.78 -2.29
CA ALA A 69 -14.80 -4.75 -1.15
C ALA A 69 -15.52 -3.39 -0.98
N GLY A 70 -15.32 -2.42 -1.88
CA GLY A 70 -15.98 -1.12 -1.85
C GLY A 70 -15.43 -0.15 -0.80
N CYS A 71 -14.24 -0.41 -0.25
CA CYS A 71 -13.63 0.46 0.75
C CYS A 71 -13.20 1.79 0.11
N ALA A 72 -13.56 2.89 0.77
CA ALA A 72 -13.13 4.23 0.38
C ALA A 72 -11.68 4.47 0.82
N LEU A 73 -10.74 3.94 0.04
CA LEU A 73 -9.30 4.12 0.29
C LEU A 73 -8.91 5.60 0.20
N GLY A 74 -8.29 6.12 1.27
CA GLY A 74 -7.70 7.45 1.31
C GLY A 74 -6.30 7.51 0.69
N THR A 75 -5.76 8.73 0.58
CA THR A 75 -4.43 9.02 0.02
C THR A 75 -3.29 8.23 0.69
N ASN A 76 -3.39 7.99 2.00
CA ASN A 76 -2.36 7.27 2.76
C ASN A 76 -2.19 5.81 2.30
N ALA A 77 -3.30 5.14 1.98
CA ALA A 77 -3.26 3.76 1.50
C ALA A 77 -2.53 3.67 0.16
N PHE A 78 -2.86 4.56 -0.78
CA PHE A 78 -2.18 4.65 -2.06
C PHE A 78 -0.69 5.00 -1.92
N HIS A 79 -0.32 5.93 -1.03
CA HIS A 79 1.09 6.25 -0.77
C HIS A 79 1.87 5.03 -0.26
N ALA A 80 1.32 4.28 0.71
CA ALA A 80 1.97 3.08 1.21
C ALA A 80 2.16 2.03 0.12
N ALA A 81 1.17 1.85 -0.76
CA ALA A 81 1.29 0.96 -1.91
C ALA A 81 2.34 1.43 -2.94
N ILE A 82 2.39 2.74 -3.23
CA ILE A 82 3.39 3.35 -4.12
C ILE A 82 4.80 3.19 -3.55
N ALA A 83 4.99 3.45 -2.25
CA ALA A 83 6.26 3.27 -1.57
C ALA A 83 6.68 1.79 -1.48
N ALA A 84 5.73 0.86 -1.34
CA ALA A 84 6.03 -0.58 -1.47
C ALA A 84 6.52 -0.92 -2.88
N CYS A 85 5.86 -0.39 -3.92
CA CYS A 85 6.24 -0.56 -5.32
C CYS A 85 7.62 0.07 -5.62
N GLU A 86 7.94 1.23 -5.03
CA GLU A 86 9.26 1.84 -5.10
C GLU A 86 10.36 0.91 -4.61
N LYS A 87 10.16 0.38 -3.39
CA LYS A 87 11.12 -0.54 -2.77
C LYS A 87 11.26 -1.86 -3.54
N GLY A 88 10.20 -2.28 -4.24
CA GLY A 88 10.18 -3.42 -5.14
C GLY A 88 10.68 -3.13 -6.57
N GLY A 89 11.01 -1.89 -6.90
CA GLY A 89 11.42 -1.47 -8.25
C GLY A 89 10.30 -1.51 -9.30
N GLN A 90 9.04 -1.64 -8.89
CA GLN A 90 7.88 -1.77 -9.76
C GLN A 90 7.25 -0.42 -10.10
N TRP A 91 7.96 0.41 -10.88
CA TRP A 91 7.50 1.73 -11.30
C TRP A 91 6.15 1.70 -12.02
N GLN A 92 5.87 0.66 -12.82
CA GLN A 92 4.63 0.51 -13.58
C GLN A 92 3.41 0.40 -12.65
N GLN A 93 3.55 -0.36 -11.56
CA GLN A 93 2.48 -0.51 -10.56
C GLN A 93 2.31 0.76 -9.74
N ALA A 94 3.42 1.44 -9.41
CA ALA A 94 3.38 2.74 -8.74
C ALA A 94 2.64 3.81 -9.56
N LEU A 95 2.93 3.88 -10.88
CA LEU A 95 2.23 4.77 -11.82
C LEU A 95 0.74 4.42 -11.94
N ALA A 96 0.41 3.14 -12.05
CA ALA A 96 -0.98 2.71 -12.11
C ALA A 96 -1.76 3.10 -10.85
N ALA A 97 -1.15 2.95 -9.66
CA ALA A 97 -1.73 3.37 -8.39
C ALA A 97 -1.92 4.90 -8.32
N LEU A 98 -0.95 5.68 -8.78
CA LEU A 98 -1.03 7.14 -8.79
C LEU A 98 -2.11 7.66 -9.76
N ALA A 99 -2.17 7.10 -10.97
CA ALA A 99 -3.23 7.43 -11.94
C ALA A 99 -4.62 7.07 -11.41
N HIS A 100 -4.74 5.95 -10.68
CA HIS A 100 -6.00 5.57 -10.05
C HIS A 100 -6.41 6.52 -8.92
N MET A 101 -5.45 7.10 -8.22
CA MET A 101 -5.71 8.10 -7.18
C MET A 101 -6.20 9.42 -7.79
N GLU A 102 -5.56 9.89 -8.87
CA GLU A 102 -6.01 11.06 -9.62
C GLU A 102 -7.43 10.89 -10.18
N ALA A 103 -7.74 9.69 -10.72
CA ALA A 103 -9.07 9.37 -11.23
C ALA A 103 -10.17 9.40 -10.15
N LYS A 104 -9.81 9.16 -8.88
CA LYS A 104 -10.71 9.27 -7.73
C LYS A 104 -10.79 10.68 -7.15
N TRP A 105 -10.24 11.69 -7.83
CA TRP A 105 -10.12 13.08 -7.35
C TRP A 105 -9.34 13.23 -6.04
N LEU A 106 -8.58 12.19 -5.66
CA LEU A 106 -7.68 12.23 -4.53
C LEU A 106 -6.39 12.89 -5.02
N ARG A 107 -6.04 14.06 -4.45
CA ARG A 107 -4.81 14.73 -4.83
C ARG A 107 -3.61 13.93 -4.32
N PRO A 108 -2.70 13.48 -5.22
CA PRO A 108 -1.41 12.99 -4.79
C PRO A 108 -0.63 14.08 -4.11
N ASP A 109 -0.01 13.73 -2.98
CA ASP A 109 0.91 14.66 -2.36
C ASP A 109 2.20 14.77 -3.20
N PRO A 110 3.00 15.82 -2.96
CA PRO A 110 4.27 16.00 -3.66
C PRO A 110 5.26 14.83 -3.48
N ALA A 111 5.21 14.12 -2.35
CA ALA A 111 6.06 12.95 -2.09
C ALA A 111 5.68 11.76 -2.99
N ALA A 112 4.39 11.52 -3.27
CA ALA A 112 3.96 10.47 -4.19
C ALA A 112 4.48 10.70 -5.62
N TYR A 113 4.41 11.94 -6.11
CA TYR A 113 4.99 12.31 -7.40
C TYR A 113 6.51 12.12 -7.40
N GLY A 114 7.20 12.61 -6.36
CA GLY A 114 8.65 12.48 -6.23
C GLY A 114 9.13 11.02 -6.20
N THR A 115 8.39 10.15 -5.52
CA THR A 115 8.63 8.71 -5.52
C THR A 115 8.49 8.14 -6.93
N VAL A 116 7.37 8.40 -7.63
CA VAL A 116 7.16 7.87 -8.98
C VAL A 116 8.23 8.35 -9.97
N THR A 117 8.61 9.63 -9.94
CA THR A 117 9.68 10.16 -10.80
C THR A 117 11.03 9.49 -10.50
N SER A 118 11.36 9.30 -9.21
CA SER A 118 12.61 8.66 -8.80
C SER A 118 12.70 7.19 -9.26
N ILE A 119 11.60 6.43 -9.16
CA ILE A 119 11.58 5.05 -9.66
C ILE A 119 11.69 5.04 -11.19
N CYS A 120 11.02 5.95 -11.90
CA CYS A 120 11.09 6.02 -13.37
C CYS A 120 12.50 6.36 -13.86
N GLU A 121 13.18 7.32 -13.22
CA GLU A 121 14.56 7.68 -13.54
C GLU A 121 15.53 6.52 -13.29
N ARG A 122 15.38 5.84 -12.13
CA ARG A 122 16.15 4.62 -11.85
C ARG A 122 15.86 3.54 -12.88
N SER A 123 14.60 3.33 -13.25
CA SER A 123 14.17 2.31 -14.22
C SER A 123 14.66 2.58 -15.64
N GLY A 124 14.69 3.85 -16.05
CA GLY A 124 15.31 4.29 -17.30
C GLY A 124 16.83 4.10 -17.32
N ALA A 125 17.50 4.31 -16.18
CA ALA A 125 18.94 4.06 -16.05
C ALA A 125 19.29 2.56 -16.11
N ILE A 126 18.46 1.67 -15.55
CA ILE A 126 18.64 0.20 -15.69
C ILE A 126 18.34 -0.27 -17.12
N GLY A 127 17.40 0.36 -17.82
CA GLY A 127 17.12 0.07 -19.23
C GLY A 127 18.25 0.49 -20.18
N ALA A 128 18.99 1.55 -19.84
CA ALA A 128 20.14 2.01 -20.63
C ALA A 128 21.44 1.23 -20.34
N GLY A 129 21.48 0.39 -19.29
CA GLY A 129 22.66 -0.37 -18.89
C GLY A 129 22.80 -1.76 -19.53
N ILE A 130 21.98 -2.10 -20.53
CA ILE A 130 21.97 -3.42 -21.20
C ILE A 130 22.35 -3.34 -22.69
N GLN A 131 23.19 -2.38 -23.09
CA GLN A 131 23.83 -2.37 -24.42
C GLN A 131 25.30 -2.78 -24.36
#